data_AF-A0A5E4CSX0-F1
#
_entry.id   AF-A0A5E4CSX0-F1
#
_cell.length_a   1.000
_cell.length_b   1.000
_cell.length_c   1.000
_cell.angle_alpha   90.00
_cell.angle_beta   90.00
_cell.angle_gamma   90.00
#
_symmetry.space_group_name_H-M   'P 1'
#
loop_
_entity.id
_entity.type
_entity.pdbx_description
1 polymer ?
#
loop_
_entity_poly.entity_id
_entity_poly.type
_entity_poly.pdbx_seq_one_letter_code
_entity_poly.pdbx_strand_id
1 'polypeptide(L)'
;MHMNKCILSLRDLKVAVIEEIQCLVQELKNIQSTLDISKHIPIPQVPQIHPEEVPEKRFHYDEETLKKFKRRHMKIQEKKLSHVEHGSIGSGRGFLKLSSGKDGDVTTRDSLSRSSRASTFSLDLPKPVEFEKAEPTEVELEIMKRDEIKHLYMQEYLTNRIKELIVTFDAELRLLRHQKLKLDTQMKLSDLHHVTLFQEILLLKNFEKQENILQERVNACDKEEQDMQWKINELLKEMEERKNEINKLQEQEKSLYSGFQIALGENNKFANFLMKVLKKKIKRVKKKEVEGDADEDEESEESSEDESSLESDEEESGSEDEVFDDSICPTNCDKGLFELAIQLREKRLDIEEALVEEKKTVDNLKKEYDTLSKKVKIVAMNLNAAEEALEAYQREKQQQLNELLVVLPLKLHQIEYMQSGEIPHDLSGTLVFSNQSLGRLQARIIQLHEENSRQQKLNKECRERRKRLIREKREMVKTIRSEYLSPRIM
;
A
#
# COMPACT_ATOMS: atom_id res chain seq x y z
N MET A 1 7.49 30.27 -0.51
CA MET A 1 7.08 31.69 -0.59
C MET A 1 7.35 32.47 0.71
N HIS A 2 6.99 31.97 1.89
CA HIS A 2 7.13 32.71 3.15
C HIS A 2 8.59 33.04 3.55
N MET A 3 9.49 32.05 3.53
CA MET A 3 10.92 32.24 3.89
C MET A 3 11.61 33.34 3.06
N ASN A 4 11.36 33.38 1.75
CA ASN A 4 11.94 34.39 0.87
C ASN A 4 11.47 35.81 1.25
N LYS A 5 10.20 35.96 1.67
CA LYS A 5 9.69 37.26 2.16
C LYS A 5 10.38 37.67 3.46
N CYS A 6 10.60 36.75 4.39
CA CYS A 6 11.31 37.01 5.64
C CYS A 6 12.78 37.40 5.42
N ILE A 7 13.45 36.80 4.43
CA ILE A 7 14.82 37.18 4.05
C ILE A 7 14.86 38.60 3.48
N LEU A 8 13.89 38.96 2.63
CA LEU A 8 13.79 40.31 2.08
C LEU A 8 13.49 41.34 3.18
N SER A 9 12.54 41.06 4.08
CA SER A 9 12.23 41.97 5.18
C SER A 9 13.41 42.17 6.13
N LEU A 10 14.22 41.13 6.37
CA LEU A 10 15.43 41.26 7.17
C LEU A 10 16.51 42.09 6.47
N ARG A 11 16.59 42.03 5.13
CA ARG A 11 17.46 42.92 4.35
C ARG A 11 17.02 44.38 4.50
N ASP A 12 15.73 44.65 4.37
CA ASP A 12 15.17 45.99 4.48
C ASP A 12 15.37 46.54 5.92
N LEU A 13 15.19 45.68 6.93
CA LEU A 13 15.53 46.00 8.32
C LEU A 13 17.03 46.33 8.47
N LYS A 14 17.94 45.55 7.87
CA LYS A 14 19.38 45.84 7.91
C LYS A 14 19.70 47.22 7.36
N VAL A 15 19.06 47.60 6.24
CA VAL A 15 19.24 48.93 5.63
C VAL A 15 18.78 50.02 6.59
N ALA A 16 17.59 49.88 7.17
CA ALA A 16 17.05 50.84 8.15
C ALA A 16 17.92 50.96 9.41
N VAL A 17 18.42 49.84 9.94
CA VAL A 17 19.31 49.82 11.12
C VAL A 17 20.66 50.50 10.80
N ILE A 18 21.21 50.31 9.59
CA ILE A 18 22.44 51.00 9.18
C ILE A 18 22.21 52.51 9.06
N GLU A 19 21.08 52.95 8.53
CA GLU A 19 20.70 54.37 8.46
C GLU A 19 20.54 54.96 9.88
N GLU A 20 19.88 54.26 10.80
CA GLU A 20 19.75 54.66 12.21
C GLU A 20 21.13 54.77 12.89
N ILE A 21 22.00 53.77 12.70
CA ILE A 21 23.37 53.80 13.24
C ILE A 21 24.18 54.97 12.66
N GLN A 22 24.02 55.30 11.37
CA GLN A 22 24.69 56.46 10.77
C GLN A 22 24.26 57.78 11.42
N CYS A 23 22.97 57.97 11.67
CA CYS A 23 22.45 59.13 12.38
C CYS A 23 23.01 59.20 13.81
N LEU A 24 22.96 58.10 14.57
CA LEU A 24 23.48 58.03 15.94
C LEU A 24 24.99 58.29 16.00
N VAL A 25 25.76 57.84 15.00
CA VAL A 25 27.20 58.13 14.88
C VAL A 25 27.46 59.59 14.56
N GLN A 26 26.61 60.26 13.77
CA GLN A 26 26.72 61.71 13.53
C GLN A 26 26.43 62.51 14.80
N GLU A 27 25.39 62.13 15.55
CA GLU A 27 25.08 62.73 16.85
C GLU A 27 26.22 62.54 17.85
N LEU A 28 26.81 61.35 17.90
CA LEU A 28 27.98 61.06 18.72
C LEU A 28 29.18 61.94 18.36
N LYS A 29 29.42 62.19 17.07
CA LYS A 29 30.48 63.10 16.60
C LYS A 29 30.22 64.56 17.01
N ASN A 30 28.97 65.00 16.97
CA ASN A 30 28.58 66.35 17.40
C ASN A 30 28.73 66.55 18.92
N ILE A 31 28.54 65.50 19.72
CA ILE A 31 28.78 65.54 21.17
C ILE A 31 30.28 65.46 21.48
N GLN A 32 31.06 64.72 20.68
CA GLN A 32 32.51 64.65 20.85
C GLN A 32 33.22 65.95 20.43
N SER A 33 32.66 66.76 19.53
CA SER A 33 33.26 68.06 19.16
C SER A 33 33.14 69.12 20.26
N THR A 34 32.26 68.94 21.24
CA THR A 34 32.06 69.85 22.38
C THR A 34 32.78 69.39 23.66
N LEU A 35 33.35 68.18 23.66
CA LEU A 35 34.08 67.58 24.79
C LEU A 35 35.59 67.54 24.55
N ASP A 36 36.37 67.59 25.64
CA ASP A 36 37.82 67.40 25.58
C ASP A 36 38.20 66.01 25.08
N ILE A 37 39.25 65.97 24.24
CA ILE A 37 39.73 64.78 23.52
C ILE A 37 40.09 63.62 24.48
N SER A 38 40.48 63.94 25.71
CA SER A 38 40.83 62.95 26.75
C SER A 38 39.65 62.14 27.26
N LYS A 39 38.41 62.63 27.07
CA LYS A 39 37.18 61.99 27.54
C LYS A 39 36.38 61.32 26.42
N HIS A 40 36.96 61.17 25.23
CA HIS A 40 36.29 60.57 24.08
C HIS A 40 36.25 59.03 24.17
N ILE A 41 35.05 58.46 24.07
CA ILE A 41 34.79 57.05 23.78
C ILE A 41 34.98 56.80 22.27
N PRO A 42 35.63 55.69 21.86
CA PRO A 42 35.81 55.37 20.45
C PRO A 42 34.48 55.27 19.70
N ILE A 43 34.41 55.92 18.55
CA ILE A 43 33.23 55.91 17.67
C ILE A 43 33.04 54.49 17.10
N PRO A 44 31.86 53.86 17.26
CA PRO A 44 31.55 52.57 16.65
C PRO A 44 31.65 52.62 15.12
N GLN A 45 32.18 51.57 14.52
CA GLN A 45 32.21 51.46 13.05
C GLN A 45 30.81 51.19 12.50
N VAL A 46 30.42 51.95 11.49
CA VAL A 46 29.14 51.76 10.80
C VAL A 46 29.22 50.51 9.93
N PRO A 47 28.31 49.53 10.09
CA PRO A 47 28.26 48.35 9.22
C PRO A 47 27.98 48.71 7.76
N GLN A 48 28.64 48.01 6.82
CA GLN A 48 28.46 48.21 5.39
C GLN A 48 27.65 47.07 4.76
N ILE A 49 26.86 47.39 3.73
CA ILE A 49 26.12 46.39 2.95
C ILE A 49 27.04 45.86 1.85
N HIS A 50 27.22 44.54 1.78
CA HIS A 50 27.99 43.92 0.71
C HIS A 50 27.18 43.86 -0.60
N PRO A 51 27.83 43.99 -1.77
CA PRO A 51 27.14 43.95 -3.07
C PRO A 51 26.47 42.58 -3.34
N GLU A 52 26.92 41.51 -2.68
CA GLU A 52 26.31 40.18 -2.78
C GLU A 52 24.92 40.10 -2.12
N GLU A 53 24.64 40.97 -1.13
CA GLU A 53 23.37 41.03 -0.41
C GLU A 53 22.27 41.73 -1.24
N VAL A 54 22.65 42.43 -2.31
CA VAL A 54 21.74 43.15 -3.20
C VAL A 54 21.90 42.67 -4.65
N PRO A 55 21.40 41.47 -4.99
CA PRO A 55 21.56 40.89 -6.32
C PRO A 55 20.93 41.74 -7.43
N GLU A 56 19.95 42.58 -7.11
CA GLU A 56 19.28 43.51 -8.02
C GLU A 56 20.23 44.63 -8.51
N LYS A 57 21.21 45.01 -7.68
CA LYS A 57 22.22 46.04 -8.00
C LYS A 57 23.48 45.46 -8.65
N ARG A 58 23.49 44.18 -9.03
CA ARG A 58 24.65 43.53 -9.70
C ARG A 58 25.09 44.24 -10.98
N PHE A 59 24.17 44.93 -11.65
CA PHE A 59 24.43 45.69 -12.88
C PHE A 59 24.54 47.20 -12.66
N HIS A 60 24.54 47.68 -11.41
CA HIS A 60 24.80 49.08 -11.09
C HIS A 60 26.30 49.27 -10.86
N TYR A 61 26.90 50.11 -11.71
CA TYR A 61 28.33 50.38 -11.68
C TYR A 61 28.56 51.78 -11.10
N ASP A 62 29.15 51.84 -9.91
CA ASP A 62 29.60 53.11 -9.34
C ASP A 62 30.79 53.67 -10.13
N GLU A 63 30.99 54.98 -10.07
CA GLU A 63 32.14 55.64 -10.71
C GLU A 63 33.47 55.02 -10.27
N GLU A 64 33.57 54.54 -9.03
CA GLU A 64 34.76 53.88 -8.52
C GLU A 64 35.00 52.51 -9.17
N THR A 65 33.92 51.77 -9.43
CA THR A 65 33.93 50.48 -10.12
C THR A 65 34.33 50.67 -11.58
N LEU A 66 33.81 51.72 -12.23
CA LEU A 66 34.22 52.15 -13.57
C LEU A 66 35.66 52.67 -13.61
N LYS A 67 36.13 53.39 -12.58
CA LYS A 67 37.53 53.85 -12.45
C LYS A 67 38.47 52.66 -12.22
N LYS A 68 38.08 51.65 -11.42
CA LYS A 68 38.83 50.39 -11.25
C LYS A 68 38.88 49.59 -12.54
N PHE A 69 37.77 49.54 -13.30
CA PHE A 69 37.73 48.92 -14.62
C PHE A 69 38.61 49.67 -15.62
N LYS A 70 38.53 51.01 -15.69
CA LYS A 70 39.42 51.85 -16.52
C LYS A 70 40.89 51.63 -16.15
N ARG A 71 41.24 51.59 -14.86
CA ARG A 71 42.61 51.28 -14.40
C ARG A 71 43.05 49.88 -14.80
N ARG A 72 42.18 48.86 -14.71
CA ARG A 72 42.48 47.50 -15.19
C ARG A 72 42.65 47.46 -16.70
N HIS A 73 41.81 48.17 -17.45
CA HIS A 73 41.89 48.27 -18.90
C HIS A 73 43.18 48.98 -19.34
N MET A 74 43.55 50.07 -18.68
CA MET A 74 44.82 50.77 -18.90
C MET A 74 46.01 49.86 -18.59
N LYS A 75 46.01 49.10 -17.48
CA LYS A 75 47.06 48.11 -17.20
C LYS A 75 47.15 46.99 -18.24
N ILE A 76 46.01 46.55 -18.79
CA ILE A 76 45.97 45.54 -19.86
C ILE A 76 46.45 46.14 -21.19
N GLN A 77 46.12 47.41 -21.47
CA GLN A 77 46.62 48.13 -22.64
C GLN A 77 48.12 48.42 -22.52
N GLU A 78 48.62 48.81 -21.35
CA GLU A 78 50.06 48.96 -21.08
C GLU A 78 50.79 47.64 -21.26
N LYS A 79 50.24 46.52 -20.74
CA LYS A 79 50.79 45.17 -20.99
C LYS A 79 50.73 44.74 -22.45
N LYS A 80 49.73 45.20 -23.22
CA LYS A 80 49.65 44.96 -24.66
C LYS A 80 50.61 45.86 -25.43
N LEU A 81 50.79 47.11 -25.03
CA LEU A 81 51.73 48.06 -25.63
C LEU A 81 53.18 47.65 -25.36
N SER A 82 53.48 47.09 -24.18
CA SER A 82 54.79 46.48 -23.91
C SER A 82 55.06 45.18 -24.68
N HIS A 83 54.04 44.60 -25.32
CA HIS A 83 54.18 43.39 -26.15
C HIS A 83 54.23 43.72 -27.67
N VAL A 84 53.91 44.95 -28.08
CA VAL A 84 53.80 45.33 -29.51
C VAL A 84 55.11 45.92 -30.08
N GLU A 85 56.21 45.97 -29.32
CA GLU A 85 57.50 46.32 -29.92
C GLU A 85 58.09 45.24 -30.85
N HIS A 86 57.53 44.01 -30.91
CA HIS A 86 57.97 43.00 -31.89
C HIS A 86 56.79 42.35 -32.65
N GLY A 87 56.67 42.67 -33.95
CA GLY A 87 56.07 41.79 -34.95
C GLY A 87 54.79 42.29 -35.65
N SER A 88 54.89 42.49 -36.96
CA SER A 88 53.81 42.85 -37.89
C SER A 88 53.13 41.62 -38.54
N ILE A 89 51.93 41.84 -39.10
CA ILE A 89 51.15 41.08 -40.11
C ILE A 89 50.23 39.93 -39.65
N GLY A 90 48.95 40.01 -40.06
CA GLY A 90 48.10 38.82 -40.30
C GLY A 90 46.58 38.94 -40.05
N SER A 91 45.84 39.37 -41.07
CA SER A 91 44.41 39.12 -41.44
C SER A 91 43.39 38.44 -40.51
N GLY A 92 42.15 38.96 -40.52
CA GLY A 92 40.93 38.18 -40.19
C GLY A 92 39.64 38.99 -40.03
N ARG A 93 38.90 39.20 -41.13
CA ARG A 93 37.55 39.80 -41.22
C ARG A 93 36.51 39.07 -40.33
N GLY A 94 35.51 39.83 -39.85
CA GLY A 94 34.28 39.29 -39.27
C GLY A 94 33.22 40.38 -39.03
N PHE A 95 32.49 40.73 -40.08
CA PHE A 95 31.34 41.64 -40.15
C PHE A 95 30.27 41.32 -39.09
N LEU A 96 29.61 42.33 -38.51
CA LEU A 96 28.16 42.51 -38.66
C LEU A 96 27.74 43.96 -38.34
N LYS A 97 27.04 44.49 -39.33
CA LYS A 97 26.49 45.83 -39.53
C LYS A 97 25.12 45.90 -38.83
N LEU A 98 24.78 47.02 -38.22
CA LEU A 98 23.40 47.51 -38.14
C LEU A 98 23.40 49.04 -38.08
N SER A 99 22.42 49.59 -38.78
CA SER A 99 22.38 50.88 -39.43
C SER A 99 21.67 51.96 -38.62
N SER A 100 22.01 53.21 -38.98
CA SER A 100 21.30 54.46 -38.77
C SER A 100 19.77 54.38 -38.85
N GLY A 101 19.11 55.10 -37.93
CA GLY A 101 17.74 55.60 -38.04
C GLY A 101 17.63 56.91 -37.27
N LYS A 102 17.36 57.99 -37.98
CA LYS A 102 17.20 59.38 -37.51
C LYS A 102 15.71 59.75 -37.54
N ASP A 103 15.40 60.88 -36.90
CA ASP A 103 14.12 61.60 -36.76
C ASP A 103 13.31 61.19 -35.51
N GLY A 104 12.85 62.08 -34.62
CA GLY A 104 12.75 63.54 -34.64
C GLY A 104 11.34 63.95 -34.25
N ASP A 105 11.12 64.40 -33.00
CA ASP A 105 10.14 65.42 -32.54
C ASP A 105 10.19 65.46 -31.00
N VAL A 106 10.70 66.51 -30.35
CA VAL A 106 10.01 67.75 -29.93
C VAL A 106 8.58 67.52 -29.43
N THR A 107 8.40 67.51 -28.11
CA THR A 107 7.44 68.39 -27.41
C THR A 107 7.60 68.27 -25.88
N THR A 108 8.04 69.38 -25.28
CA THR A 108 7.45 70.03 -24.09
C THR A 108 6.84 69.15 -22.98
N ARG A 109 7.49 69.15 -21.79
CA ARG A 109 6.91 69.76 -20.57
C ARG A 109 7.83 69.65 -19.33
N ASP A 110 8.28 70.82 -18.90
CA ASP A 110 8.38 71.35 -17.54
C ASP A 110 8.86 70.46 -16.38
N SER A 111 10.11 70.68 -16.00
CA SER A 111 10.59 70.54 -14.61
C SER A 111 10.86 71.94 -14.05
N LEU A 112 9.98 72.37 -13.14
CA LEU A 112 10.10 73.61 -12.37
C LEU A 112 11.33 73.57 -11.47
N SER A 113 12.44 74.14 -11.97
CA SER A 113 13.59 74.51 -11.17
C SER A 113 13.42 75.97 -10.74
N ARG A 114 12.98 76.20 -9.49
CA ARG A 114 13.02 77.54 -8.88
C ARG A 114 14.47 77.88 -8.53
N SER A 115 15.21 78.35 -9.53
CA SER A 115 16.46 79.10 -9.36
C SER A 115 16.10 80.55 -9.00
N SER A 116 16.17 80.89 -7.73
CA SER A 116 16.19 82.29 -7.29
C SER A 116 17.60 82.83 -7.42
N ARG A 117 17.78 83.64 -8.47
CA ARG A 117 18.96 84.44 -8.75
C ARG A 117 18.92 85.67 -7.84
N ALA A 118 19.86 85.80 -6.92
CA ALA A 118 20.20 87.05 -6.23
C ALA A 118 21.73 87.13 -6.24
N SER A 119 22.28 87.78 -7.27
CA SER A 119 22.85 89.13 -7.17
C SER A 119 24.06 89.17 -6.26
N THR A 120 25.22 89.00 -6.89
CA THR A 120 26.53 89.49 -6.45
C THR A 120 26.44 90.92 -5.92
N PHE A 121 26.53 91.06 -4.61
CA PHE A 121 27.06 92.27 -3.97
C PHE A 121 28.10 91.81 -2.95
N SER A 122 29.36 92.09 -3.29
CA SER A 122 30.46 92.10 -2.35
C SER A 122 30.19 93.18 -1.32
N LEU A 123 29.95 92.77 -0.08
CA LEU A 123 30.18 93.60 1.10
C LEU A 123 31.05 92.77 2.03
N ASP A 124 32.27 93.25 2.23
CA ASP A 124 33.15 92.87 3.32
C ASP A 124 32.35 92.92 4.62
N LEU A 125 32.05 91.74 5.18
CA LEU A 125 31.67 91.61 6.57
C LEU A 125 32.93 91.17 7.33
N PRO A 126 33.38 91.93 8.34
CA PRO A 126 34.65 91.67 8.99
C PRO A 126 34.64 90.31 9.70
N LYS A 127 35.81 89.68 9.73
CA LYS A 127 36.17 88.57 10.63
C LYS A 127 35.50 88.78 12.00
N PRO A 128 34.86 87.76 12.61
CA PRO A 128 34.48 87.87 14.01
C PRO A 128 35.76 88.10 14.79
N VAL A 129 35.85 89.27 15.42
CA VAL A 129 36.86 89.58 16.42
C VAL A 129 36.73 88.50 17.48
N GLU A 130 37.79 87.73 17.68
CA GLU A 130 37.95 86.87 18.84
C GLU A 130 37.83 87.77 20.08
N PHE A 131 36.67 87.73 20.73
CA PHE A 131 36.56 88.24 22.08
C PHE A 131 37.50 87.40 22.94
N GLU A 132 38.40 88.06 23.67
CA GLU A 132 39.11 87.42 24.77
C GLU A 132 38.06 86.74 25.66
N LYS A 133 38.20 85.43 25.87
CA LYS A 133 37.33 84.68 26.75
C LYS A 133 37.43 85.33 28.14
N ALA A 134 36.38 86.02 28.56
CA ALA A 134 36.25 86.47 29.92
C ALA A 134 36.44 85.26 30.85
N GLU A 135 37.12 85.46 31.98
CA GLU A 135 37.26 84.40 32.99
C GLU A 135 35.86 83.91 33.35
N PRO A 136 35.58 82.61 33.18
CA PRO A 136 34.23 82.09 33.33
C PRO A 136 33.76 82.31 34.77
N THR A 137 32.58 82.89 34.90
CA THR A 137 31.90 83.13 36.16
C THR A 137 31.70 81.79 36.88
N GLU A 138 31.67 81.77 38.22
CA GLU A 138 31.47 80.53 39.01
C GLU A 138 30.23 79.73 38.55
N VAL A 139 29.15 80.42 38.18
CA VAL A 139 27.93 79.84 37.62
C VAL A 139 28.17 79.22 36.23
N GLU A 140 29.00 79.83 35.39
CA GLU A 140 29.35 79.32 34.05
C GLU A 140 30.22 78.06 34.16
N LEU A 141 31.14 78.01 35.13
CA LEU A 141 31.93 76.81 35.42
C LEU A 141 31.06 75.65 35.91
N GLU A 142 30.04 75.92 36.72
CA GLU A 142 29.08 74.88 37.11
C GLU A 142 28.21 74.41 35.94
N ILE A 143 27.78 75.31 35.05
CA ILE A 143 27.05 74.96 33.82
C ILE A 143 27.90 74.06 32.93
N MET A 144 29.18 74.41 32.71
CA MET A 144 30.11 73.58 31.94
C MET A 144 30.31 72.18 32.55
N LYS A 145 30.42 72.07 33.88
CA LYS A 145 30.50 70.76 34.56
C LYS A 145 29.23 69.93 34.39
N ARG A 146 28.05 70.56 34.46
CA ARG A 146 26.75 69.89 34.23
C ARG A 146 26.61 69.42 32.79
N ASP A 147 26.99 70.26 31.83
CA ASP A 147 26.96 69.92 30.41
C ASP A 147 27.96 68.83 30.05
N GLU A 148 29.14 68.85 30.68
CA GLU A 148 30.13 67.78 30.54
C GLU A 148 29.60 66.43 31.03
N ILE A 149 29.03 66.37 32.24
CA ILE A 149 28.41 65.14 32.76
C ILE A 149 27.29 64.65 31.84
N LYS A 150 26.46 65.56 31.34
CA LYS A 150 25.38 65.24 30.40
C LYS A 150 25.92 64.67 29.08
N HIS A 151 26.96 65.26 28.52
CA HIS A 151 27.56 64.80 27.27
C HIS A 151 28.26 63.44 27.43
N LEU A 152 28.91 63.18 28.57
CA LEU A 152 29.48 61.86 28.90
C LEU A 152 28.39 60.78 28.96
N TYR A 153 27.31 61.05 29.69
CA TYR A 153 26.18 60.13 29.77
C TYR A 153 25.53 59.90 28.39
N MET A 154 25.38 60.95 27.57
CA MET A 154 24.86 60.81 26.21
C MET A 154 25.77 60.01 25.29
N GLN A 155 27.09 60.14 25.44
CA GLN A 155 28.05 59.35 24.69
C GLN A 155 27.91 57.85 24.99
N GLU A 156 27.80 57.50 26.27
CA GLU A 156 27.56 56.12 26.71
C GLU A 156 26.19 55.61 26.23
N TYR A 157 25.15 56.43 26.36
CA TYR A 157 23.80 56.10 25.91
C TYR A 157 23.75 55.80 24.40
N LEU A 158 24.28 56.69 23.56
CA LEU A 158 24.33 56.50 22.10
C LEU A 158 25.16 55.28 21.71
N THR A 159 26.28 55.05 22.41
CA THR A 159 27.13 53.87 22.17
C THR A 159 26.40 52.57 22.54
N ASN A 160 25.68 52.56 23.67
CA ASN A 160 24.89 51.41 24.09
C ASN A 160 23.70 51.17 23.15
N ARG A 161 23.03 52.23 22.70
CA ARG A 161 21.95 52.15 21.70
C ARG A 161 22.43 51.53 20.39
N ILE A 162 23.59 51.93 19.88
CA ILE A 162 24.19 51.32 18.69
C ILE A 162 24.49 49.83 18.92
N LYS A 163 25.04 49.45 20.08
CA LYS A 163 25.29 48.05 20.42
C LYS A 163 23.99 47.24 20.49
N GLU A 164 22.94 47.78 21.09
CA GLU A 164 21.63 47.14 21.15
C GLU A 164 21.07 46.87 19.76
N LEU A 165 21.09 47.85 18.86
CA LEU A 165 20.62 47.71 17.47
C LEU A 165 21.37 46.59 16.71
N ILE A 166 22.68 46.46 16.92
CA ILE A 166 23.48 45.40 16.30
C ILE A 166 23.09 44.04 16.89
N VAL A 167 22.99 43.94 18.21
CA VAL A 167 22.66 42.69 18.91
C VAL A 167 21.26 42.20 18.56
N THR A 168 20.27 43.10 18.47
CA THR A 168 18.90 42.74 18.08
C THR A 168 18.84 42.24 16.64
N PHE A 169 19.50 42.93 15.71
CA PHE A 169 19.59 42.49 14.32
C PHE A 169 20.26 41.11 14.20
N ASP A 170 21.40 40.91 14.88
CA ASP A 170 22.11 39.63 14.89
C ASP A 170 21.27 38.50 15.46
N ALA A 171 20.44 38.78 16.48
CA ALA A 171 19.51 37.82 17.04
C ALA A 171 18.44 37.40 16.01
N GLU A 172 17.82 38.36 15.32
CA GLU A 172 16.84 38.09 14.26
C GLU A 172 17.46 37.31 13.08
N LEU A 173 18.67 37.66 12.68
CA LEU A 173 19.41 36.92 11.66
C LEU A 173 19.68 35.48 12.06
N ARG A 174 20.08 35.23 13.33
CA ARG A 174 20.28 33.87 13.84
C ARG A 174 18.99 33.06 13.85
N LEU A 175 17.87 33.66 14.25
CA LEU A 175 16.56 33.02 14.23
C LEU A 175 16.17 32.62 12.80
N LEU A 176 16.29 33.53 11.84
CA LEU A 176 15.96 33.25 10.45
C LEU A 176 16.89 32.19 9.85
N ARG A 177 18.19 32.23 10.17
CA ARG A 177 19.16 31.21 9.76
C ARG A 177 18.77 29.82 10.28
N HIS A 178 18.34 29.71 11.54
CA HIS A 178 17.89 28.44 12.10
C HIS A 178 16.63 27.92 11.39
N GLN A 179 15.67 28.80 11.12
CA GLN A 179 14.46 28.43 10.38
C GLN A 179 14.79 27.98 8.94
N LYS A 180 15.69 28.68 8.25
CA LYS A 180 16.18 28.29 6.92
C LYS A 180 16.81 26.90 6.94
N LEU A 181 17.72 26.64 7.88
CA LEU A 181 18.40 25.35 7.99
C LEU A 181 17.40 24.20 8.25
N LYS A 182 16.39 24.44 9.08
CA LYS A 182 15.31 23.48 9.30
C LYS A 182 14.53 23.20 8.01
N LEU A 183 14.19 24.23 7.25
CA LEU A 183 13.48 24.09 5.98
C LEU A 183 14.34 23.36 4.93
N ASP A 184 15.62 23.70 4.81
CA ASP A 184 16.55 23.04 3.88
C ASP A 184 16.66 21.54 4.19
N THR A 185 16.72 21.18 5.47
CA THR A 185 16.72 19.77 5.92
C THR A 185 15.42 19.06 5.51
N GLN A 186 14.27 19.71 5.72
CA GLN A 186 12.96 19.16 5.33
C GLN A 186 12.82 19.01 3.80
N MET A 187 13.30 19.99 3.03
CA MET A 187 13.31 19.91 1.57
C MET A 187 14.17 18.74 1.11
N LYS A 188 15.40 18.59 1.62
CA LYS A 188 16.26 17.47 1.26
C LYS A 188 15.69 16.12 1.65
N LEU A 189 15.04 16.02 2.81
CA LEU A 189 14.32 14.82 3.19
C LEU A 189 13.18 14.50 2.20
N SER A 190 12.41 15.52 1.81
CA SER A 190 11.32 15.37 0.85
C SER A 190 11.82 14.95 -0.53
N ASP A 191 12.94 15.52 -0.99
CA ASP A 191 13.59 15.14 -2.25
C ASP A 191 14.00 13.66 -2.21
N LEU A 192 14.63 13.22 -1.12
CA LEU A 192 15.06 11.84 -0.93
C LEU A 192 13.87 10.88 -0.87
N HIS A 193 12.81 11.25 -0.13
CA HIS A 193 11.58 10.45 -0.09
C HIS A 193 10.93 10.35 -1.47
N HIS A 194 10.91 11.44 -2.24
CA HIS A 194 10.43 11.42 -3.61
C HIS A 194 11.23 10.46 -4.49
N VAL A 195 12.56 10.41 -4.34
CA VAL A 195 13.41 9.43 -5.04
C VAL A 195 13.04 7.99 -4.64
N THR A 196 12.83 7.71 -3.35
CA THR A 196 12.38 6.38 -2.89
C THR A 196 11.04 6.00 -3.50
N LEU A 197 10.04 6.89 -3.45
CA LEU A 197 8.72 6.65 -4.06
C LEU A 197 8.82 6.44 -5.58
N PHE A 198 9.71 7.17 -6.25
CA PHE A 198 9.94 6.99 -7.67
C PHE A 198 10.54 5.61 -7.98
N GLN A 199 11.48 5.13 -7.16
CA GLN A 199 12.03 3.77 -7.27
C GLN A 199 10.96 2.71 -7.03
N GLU A 200 10.11 2.89 -6.01
CA GLU A 200 8.96 2.01 -5.74
C GLU A 200 8.03 1.93 -6.96
N ILE A 201 7.65 3.06 -7.55
CA ILE A 201 6.78 3.11 -8.73
C ILE A 201 7.41 2.39 -9.92
N LEU A 202 8.70 2.61 -10.17
CA LEU A 202 9.41 1.93 -11.25
C LEU A 202 9.40 0.41 -11.05
N LEU A 203 9.62 -0.04 -9.82
CA LEU A 203 9.56 -1.45 -9.46
C LEU A 203 8.15 -2.01 -9.68
N LEU A 204 7.13 -1.39 -9.09
CA LEU A 204 5.74 -1.82 -9.21
C LEU A 204 5.28 -1.92 -10.67
N LYS A 205 5.68 -0.97 -11.51
CA LYS A 205 5.34 -0.97 -12.95
C LYS A 205 5.96 -2.15 -13.71
N ASN A 206 7.12 -2.65 -13.27
CA ASN A 206 7.71 -3.86 -13.85
C ASN A 206 6.90 -5.10 -13.47
N PHE A 207 6.36 -5.16 -12.24
CA PHE A 207 5.56 -6.29 -11.77
C PHE A 207 4.14 -6.31 -12.33
N GLU A 208 3.55 -5.13 -12.55
CA GLU A 208 2.13 -4.94 -12.92
C GLU A 208 1.69 -5.81 -14.09
N LYS A 209 2.47 -5.88 -15.18
CA LYS A 209 2.07 -6.64 -16.37
C LYS A 209 1.96 -8.13 -16.12
N GLN A 210 2.98 -8.72 -15.48
CA GLN A 210 3.00 -10.17 -15.22
C GLN A 210 2.00 -10.55 -14.12
N GLU A 211 1.83 -9.69 -13.10
CA GLU A 211 0.83 -9.88 -12.04
C GLU A 211 -0.58 -9.88 -12.63
N ASN A 212 -0.90 -8.95 -13.54
CA ASN A 212 -2.19 -8.92 -14.22
C ASN A 212 -2.45 -10.20 -15.04
N ILE A 213 -1.45 -10.71 -15.77
CA ILE A 213 -1.58 -11.96 -16.53
C ILE A 213 -1.84 -13.15 -15.60
N LEU A 214 -1.12 -13.24 -14.47
CA LEU A 214 -1.34 -14.30 -13.48
C LEU A 214 -2.71 -14.18 -12.81
N GLN A 215 -3.14 -12.96 -12.49
CA GLN A 215 -4.47 -12.71 -11.92
C GLN A 215 -5.58 -13.08 -12.91
N GLU A 216 -5.43 -12.73 -14.19
CA GLU A 216 -6.37 -13.13 -15.24
C GLU A 216 -6.46 -14.65 -15.37
N ARG A 217 -5.33 -15.36 -15.25
CA ARG A 217 -5.30 -16.83 -15.24
C ARG A 217 -6.05 -17.42 -14.05
N VAL A 218 -5.83 -16.90 -12.83
CA VAL A 218 -6.58 -17.31 -11.63
C VAL A 218 -8.08 -17.08 -11.85
N ASN A 219 -8.46 -15.88 -12.28
CA ASN A 219 -9.86 -15.54 -12.54
C ASN A 219 -10.52 -16.43 -13.61
N ALA A 220 -9.75 -16.90 -14.60
CA ALA A 220 -10.25 -17.82 -15.62
C ALA A 220 -10.48 -19.22 -15.04
N CYS A 221 -9.51 -19.75 -14.30
CA CYS A 221 -9.65 -21.04 -13.61
C CYS A 221 -10.77 -21.03 -12.56
N ASP A 222 -10.94 -19.92 -11.82
CA ASP A 222 -12.03 -19.74 -10.85
C ASP A 222 -13.40 -19.84 -11.52
N LYS A 223 -13.57 -19.17 -12.67
CA LYS A 223 -14.82 -19.23 -13.45
C LYS A 223 -15.08 -20.64 -13.95
N GLU A 224 -14.05 -21.31 -14.48
CA GLU A 224 -14.16 -22.71 -14.90
C GLU A 224 -14.56 -23.63 -13.74
N GLU A 225 -13.99 -23.43 -12.55
CA GLU A 225 -14.35 -24.20 -11.36
C GLU A 225 -15.82 -23.98 -10.97
N GLN A 226 -16.25 -22.71 -10.92
CA GLN A 226 -17.63 -22.34 -10.58
C GLN A 226 -18.63 -22.91 -11.59
N ASP A 227 -18.34 -22.82 -12.89
CA ASP A 227 -19.18 -23.37 -13.95
C ASP A 227 -19.32 -24.89 -13.83
N MET A 228 -18.22 -25.58 -13.51
CA MET A 228 -18.22 -27.04 -13.35
C MET A 228 -18.89 -27.48 -12.05
N GLN A 229 -18.70 -26.74 -10.95
CA GLN A 229 -19.45 -26.95 -9.71
C GLN A 229 -20.95 -26.73 -9.90
N TRP A 230 -21.33 -25.71 -10.67
CA TRP A 230 -22.73 -25.45 -11.01
C TRP A 230 -23.34 -26.61 -11.80
N LYS A 231 -22.67 -27.11 -12.84
CA LYS A 231 -23.10 -28.30 -13.60
C LYS A 231 -23.24 -29.54 -12.71
N ILE A 232 -22.32 -29.75 -11.76
CA ILE A 232 -22.44 -30.85 -10.79
C ILE A 232 -23.69 -30.69 -9.92
N ASN A 233 -23.97 -29.48 -9.44
CA ASN A 233 -25.15 -29.22 -8.62
C ASN A 233 -26.46 -29.42 -9.40
N GLU A 234 -26.49 -29.04 -10.68
CA GLU A 234 -27.62 -29.34 -11.57
C GLU A 234 -27.81 -30.85 -11.76
N LEU A 235 -26.75 -31.60 -12.08
CA LEU A 235 -26.84 -33.06 -12.22
C LEU A 235 -27.27 -33.74 -10.93
N LEU A 236 -26.81 -33.27 -9.77
CA LEU A 236 -27.25 -33.78 -8.47
C LEU A 236 -28.74 -33.53 -8.25
N LYS A 237 -29.26 -32.39 -8.70
CA LYS A 237 -30.67 -32.05 -8.62
C LYS A 237 -31.51 -32.93 -9.55
N GLU A 238 -31.10 -33.09 -10.81
CA GLU A 238 -31.77 -33.99 -11.77
C GLU A 238 -31.78 -35.44 -11.27
N MET A 239 -30.64 -35.90 -10.72
CA MET A 239 -30.53 -37.20 -10.07
C MET A 239 -31.53 -37.40 -8.92
N GLU A 240 -31.75 -36.36 -8.11
CA GLU A 240 -32.72 -36.41 -7.02
C GLU A 240 -34.17 -36.37 -7.54
N GLU A 241 -34.45 -35.60 -8.58
CA GLU A 241 -35.75 -35.58 -9.26
C GLU A 241 -36.11 -36.97 -9.84
N ARG A 242 -35.18 -37.62 -10.55
CA ARG A 242 -35.38 -38.98 -11.08
C ARG A 242 -35.53 -40.03 -9.98
N LYS A 243 -34.77 -39.93 -8.88
CA LYS A 243 -34.97 -40.81 -7.71
C LYS A 243 -36.36 -40.65 -7.08
N ASN A 244 -36.86 -39.41 -7.01
CA ASN A 244 -38.21 -39.14 -6.53
C ASN A 244 -39.28 -39.72 -7.45
N GLU A 245 -39.06 -39.70 -8.77
CA GLU A 245 -39.93 -40.38 -9.75
C GLU A 245 -39.90 -41.90 -9.59
N ILE A 246 -38.73 -42.51 -9.39
CA ILE A 246 -38.60 -43.93 -9.06
C ILE A 246 -39.40 -44.26 -7.79
N ASN A 247 -39.31 -43.44 -6.74
CA ASN A 247 -40.06 -43.64 -5.50
C ASN A 247 -41.58 -43.56 -5.73
N LYS A 248 -42.05 -42.59 -6.55
CA LYS A 248 -43.48 -42.48 -6.94
C LYS A 248 -43.95 -43.71 -7.72
N LEU A 249 -43.16 -44.19 -8.68
CA LEU A 249 -43.49 -45.39 -9.46
C LEU A 249 -43.51 -46.64 -8.57
N GLN A 250 -42.59 -46.77 -7.61
CA GLN A 250 -42.62 -47.85 -6.62
C GLN A 250 -43.83 -47.77 -5.69
N GLU A 251 -44.27 -46.56 -5.33
CA GLU A 251 -45.46 -46.35 -4.51
C GLU A 251 -46.75 -46.64 -5.30
N GLN A 252 -46.79 -46.29 -6.60
CA GLN A 252 -47.83 -46.70 -7.53
C GLN A 252 -47.89 -48.23 -7.66
N GLU A 253 -46.74 -48.89 -7.81
CA GLU A 253 -46.66 -50.36 -7.83
C GLU A 253 -47.22 -50.97 -6.54
N LYS A 254 -46.82 -50.45 -5.36
CA LYS A 254 -47.35 -50.88 -4.06
C LYS A 254 -48.85 -50.64 -3.94
N SER A 255 -49.35 -49.50 -4.42
CA SER A 255 -50.77 -49.17 -4.40
C SER A 255 -51.60 -50.08 -5.31
N LEU A 256 -51.05 -50.51 -6.46
CA LEU A 256 -51.66 -51.52 -7.32
C LEU A 256 -51.73 -52.86 -6.62
N TYR A 257 -50.67 -53.29 -5.92
CA TYR A 257 -50.69 -54.53 -5.13
C TYR A 257 -51.68 -54.45 -3.97
N SER A 258 -51.74 -53.35 -3.22
CA SER A 258 -52.72 -53.20 -2.13
C SER A 258 -54.16 -53.09 -2.65
N GLY A 259 -54.38 -52.37 -3.76
CA GLY A 259 -55.69 -52.27 -4.42
C GLY A 259 -56.18 -53.62 -4.93
N PHE A 260 -55.26 -54.43 -5.46
CA PHE A 260 -55.53 -55.81 -5.86
C PHE A 260 -55.84 -56.72 -4.66
N GLN A 261 -55.11 -56.59 -3.55
CA GLN A 261 -55.40 -57.34 -2.31
C GLN A 261 -56.77 -56.98 -1.72
N ILE A 262 -57.15 -55.69 -1.74
CA ILE A 262 -58.48 -55.25 -1.29
C ILE A 262 -59.58 -55.80 -2.21
N ALA A 263 -59.37 -55.77 -3.54
CA ALA A 263 -60.33 -56.30 -4.51
C ALA A 263 -60.50 -57.83 -4.42
N LEU A 264 -59.48 -58.55 -3.95
CA LEU A 264 -59.53 -59.99 -3.74
C LEU A 264 -60.37 -60.40 -2.52
N GLY A 265 -60.34 -59.61 -1.44
CA GLY A 265 -61.04 -59.88 -0.17
C GLY A 265 -60.49 -61.10 0.60
N GLU A 266 -60.80 -61.20 1.90
CA GLU A 266 -60.23 -62.23 2.80
C GLU A 266 -60.70 -63.69 2.51
N ASN A 267 -61.61 -63.91 1.56
CA ASN A 267 -62.29 -65.20 1.36
C ASN A 267 -62.42 -65.68 -0.10
N ASN A 268 -61.36 -65.58 -0.92
CA ASN A 268 -61.38 -66.07 -2.30
C ASN A 268 -60.45 -67.29 -2.55
N LYS A 269 -61.04 -68.43 -2.92
CA LYS A 269 -60.31 -69.69 -3.23
C LYS A 269 -59.37 -69.55 -4.44
N PHE A 270 -59.60 -68.56 -5.29
CA PHE A 270 -58.81 -68.26 -6.49
C PHE A 270 -57.79 -67.12 -6.29
N ALA A 271 -57.59 -66.62 -5.07
CA ALA A 271 -56.64 -65.54 -4.79
C ALA A 271 -55.20 -65.92 -5.19
N ASN A 272 -54.79 -67.17 -4.97
CA ASN A 272 -53.49 -67.67 -5.38
C ASN A 272 -53.36 -67.74 -6.92
N PHE A 273 -54.43 -68.09 -7.63
CA PHE A 273 -54.47 -68.15 -9.10
C PHE A 273 -54.42 -66.73 -9.70
N LEU A 274 -55.28 -65.82 -9.24
CA LEU A 274 -55.30 -64.43 -9.72
C LEU A 274 -54.00 -63.68 -9.38
N MET A 275 -53.37 -63.99 -8.24
CA MET A 275 -52.05 -63.44 -7.90
C MET A 275 -50.91 -64.06 -8.73
N LYS A 276 -51.00 -65.34 -9.14
CA LYS A 276 -50.10 -65.94 -10.15
C LYS A 276 -50.28 -65.26 -11.52
N VAL A 277 -51.52 -65.03 -11.98
CA VAL A 277 -51.85 -64.34 -13.24
C VAL A 277 -51.31 -62.90 -13.26
N LEU A 278 -51.48 -62.16 -12.16
CA LEU A 278 -50.94 -60.81 -12.00
C LEU A 278 -49.41 -60.80 -11.94
N LYS A 279 -48.79 -61.80 -11.28
CA LYS A 279 -47.32 -61.89 -11.15
C LYS A 279 -46.61 -62.34 -12.43
N LYS A 280 -47.28 -63.08 -13.31
CA LYS A 280 -46.71 -63.65 -14.54
C LYS A 280 -46.20 -62.54 -15.47
N LYS A 281 -44.90 -62.55 -15.75
CA LYS A 281 -44.26 -61.65 -16.73
C LYS A 281 -44.58 -62.14 -18.15
N ILE A 282 -45.17 -61.29 -19.00
CA ILE A 282 -45.21 -61.52 -20.45
C ILE A 282 -44.06 -60.74 -21.05
N LYS A 283 -43.24 -61.39 -21.89
CA LYS A 283 -42.29 -60.68 -22.74
C LYS A 283 -43.10 -59.89 -23.77
N ARG A 284 -43.24 -58.58 -23.56
CA ARG A 284 -43.73 -57.68 -24.60
C ARG A 284 -42.62 -57.51 -25.63
N VAL A 285 -42.87 -57.95 -26.87
CA VAL A 285 -42.07 -57.53 -28.02
C VAL A 285 -42.49 -56.11 -28.33
N LYS A 286 -41.62 -55.11 -28.08
CA LYS A 286 -41.86 -53.72 -28.51
C LYS A 286 -42.17 -53.74 -30.01
N LYS A 287 -43.37 -53.29 -30.38
CA LYS A 287 -43.74 -53.02 -31.77
C LYS A 287 -42.88 -51.85 -32.22
N LYS A 288 -41.86 -52.11 -33.06
CA LYS A 288 -41.12 -51.06 -33.76
C LYS A 288 -42.12 -50.27 -34.60
N GLU A 289 -42.41 -49.04 -34.21
CA GLU A 289 -42.93 -48.05 -35.14
C GLU A 289 -41.78 -47.71 -36.09
N VAL A 290 -42.00 -48.04 -37.37
CA VAL A 290 -41.16 -47.64 -38.48
C VAL A 290 -41.62 -46.24 -38.87
N GLU A 291 -40.83 -45.23 -38.53
CA GLU A 291 -40.78 -43.98 -39.27
C GLU A 291 -39.32 -43.81 -39.68
N GLY A 292 -39.09 -43.84 -40.99
CA GLY A 292 -37.76 -43.71 -41.57
C GLY A 292 -37.34 -42.25 -41.64
N ASP A 293 -36.04 -42.02 -41.51
CA ASP A 293 -35.31 -41.33 -42.56
C ASP A 293 -33.84 -41.77 -42.52
N ALA A 294 -33.24 -41.72 -43.70
CA ALA A 294 -31.92 -42.23 -44.00
C ALA A 294 -30.80 -41.25 -43.64
N ASP A 295 -29.59 -41.83 -43.66
CA ASP A 295 -28.30 -41.23 -43.98
C ASP A 295 -27.29 -40.94 -42.85
N GLU A 296 -26.27 -41.81 -42.90
CA GLU A 296 -24.83 -41.56 -42.98
C GLU A 296 -24.02 -41.28 -41.70
N ASP A 297 -23.38 -42.37 -41.27
CA ASP A 297 -21.92 -42.54 -41.25
C ASP A 297 -21.05 -42.12 -40.04
N GLU A 298 -20.20 -43.11 -39.72
CA GLU A 298 -18.83 -43.07 -39.20
C GLU A 298 -18.54 -43.34 -37.70
N GLU A 299 -18.11 -44.60 -37.50
CA GLU A 299 -16.87 -45.05 -36.83
C GLU A 299 -16.62 -44.67 -35.35
N SER A 300 -16.59 -45.69 -34.49
CA SER A 300 -15.31 -46.24 -33.99
C SER A 300 -15.54 -47.37 -32.99
N GLU A 301 -14.90 -48.49 -33.27
CA GLU A 301 -14.73 -49.60 -32.34
C GLU A 301 -13.73 -49.24 -31.24
N GLU A 302 -14.00 -49.66 -30.01
CA GLU A 302 -12.95 -50.21 -29.15
C GLU A 302 -13.56 -51.23 -28.19
N SER A 303 -12.99 -52.42 -28.29
CA SER A 303 -13.19 -53.60 -27.47
C SER A 303 -12.69 -53.36 -26.04
N SER A 304 -13.47 -53.77 -25.04
CA SER A 304 -12.87 -54.40 -23.86
C SER A 304 -13.84 -55.41 -23.27
N GLU A 305 -13.45 -56.66 -23.43
CA GLU A 305 -13.96 -57.84 -22.76
C GLU A 305 -13.62 -57.74 -21.26
N ASP A 306 -14.61 -57.86 -20.39
CA ASP A 306 -14.36 -58.41 -19.05
C ASP A 306 -15.51 -59.35 -18.67
N GLU A 307 -15.12 -60.60 -18.60
CA GLU A 307 -15.86 -61.77 -18.16
C GLU A 307 -16.26 -61.61 -16.69
N SER A 308 -17.56 -61.77 -16.39
CA SER A 308 -17.93 -62.37 -15.11
C SER A 308 -19.02 -63.40 -15.35
N SER A 309 -18.57 -64.63 -15.25
CA SER A 309 -19.29 -65.88 -15.38
C SER A 309 -19.85 -66.31 -14.02
N LEU A 310 -21.02 -66.95 -14.08
CA LEU A 310 -21.58 -67.92 -13.12
C LEU A 310 -22.11 -67.30 -11.81
N GLU A 311 -23.24 -67.69 -11.23
CA GLU A 311 -24.09 -68.86 -11.38
C GLU A 311 -25.41 -68.48 -10.67
N SER A 312 -26.55 -68.54 -11.37
CA SER A 312 -27.85 -68.53 -10.69
C SER A 312 -28.35 -69.96 -10.73
N ASP A 313 -28.20 -70.62 -9.59
CA ASP A 313 -28.60 -71.99 -9.31
C ASP A 313 -30.12 -72.12 -9.52
N GLU A 314 -30.47 -72.86 -10.58
CA GLU A 314 -31.82 -73.34 -10.87
C GLU A 314 -32.04 -74.60 -10.02
N GLU A 315 -32.63 -74.45 -8.83
CA GLU A 315 -33.29 -75.57 -8.17
C GLU A 315 -34.73 -75.65 -8.68
N GLU A 316 -34.84 -76.42 -9.77
CA GLU A 316 -36.06 -76.97 -10.35
C GLU A 316 -36.77 -77.87 -9.32
N SER A 317 -37.63 -77.27 -8.50
CA SER A 317 -38.64 -78.05 -7.78
C SER A 317 -39.81 -78.31 -8.72
N GLY A 318 -39.68 -79.40 -9.49
CA GLY A 318 -40.76 -80.02 -10.24
C GLY A 318 -41.93 -80.36 -9.31
N SER A 319 -42.96 -79.51 -9.34
CA SER A 319 -44.31 -79.91 -8.98
C SER A 319 -45.16 -79.79 -10.22
N GLU A 320 -45.58 -80.94 -10.73
CA GLU A 320 -46.58 -81.08 -11.78
C GLU A 320 -47.83 -80.30 -11.36
N ASP A 321 -48.03 -79.14 -11.95
CA ASP A 321 -49.21 -78.30 -11.75
C ASP A 321 -49.76 -78.04 -13.15
N GLU A 322 -50.98 -78.52 -13.34
CA GLU A 322 -51.73 -78.59 -14.58
C GLU A 322 -51.48 -77.40 -15.51
N VAL A 323 -51.32 -77.71 -16.80
CA VAL A 323 -51.38 -76.75 -17.91
C VAL A 323 -52.78 -76.14 -17.95
N PHE A 324 -53.08 -75.25 -17.00
CA PHE A 324 -54.22 -74.36 -17.07
C PHE A 324 -53.81 -73.20 -17.95
N ASP A 325 -54.47 -73.13 -19.09
CA ASP A 325 -54.39 -72.02 -20.02
C ASP A 325 -54.97 -70.77 -19.33
N ASP A 326 -54.10 -69.93 -18.76
CA ASP A 326 -54.38 -68.70 -18.00
C ASP A 326 -55.18 -67.65 -18.81
N SER A 327 -55.62 -67.96 -20.03
CA SER A 327 -56.50 -67.15 -20.87
C SER A 327 -57.99 -67.50 -20.71
N ILE A 328 -58.34 -68.56 -19.96
CA ILE A 328 -59.71 -69.01 -19.79
C ILE A 328 -60.10 -69.01 -18.30
N CYS A 329 -61.13 -68.23 -17.97
CA CYS A 329 -61.67 -68.12 -16.63
C CYS A 329 -62.18 -69.51 -16.15
N PRO A 330 -61.72 -70.05 -15.00
CA PRO A 330 -62.21 -71.33 -14.49
C PRO A 330 -63.70 -71.23 -14.14
N THR A 331 -64.43 -72.35 -14.21
CA THR A 331 -65.91 -72.43 -14.23
C THR A 331 -66.65 -71.95 -12.97
N ASN A 332 -66.01 -71.21 -12.05
CA ASN A 332 -66.65 -70.54 -10.90
C ASN A 332 -65.90 -69.26 -10.46
N CYS A 333 -65.15 -68.61 -11.34
CA CYS A 333 -64.48 -67.34 -11.08
C CYS A 333 -65.27 -66.17 -11.71
N ASP A 334 -65.42 -65.08 -10.97
CA ASP A 334 -66.15 -63.90 -11.42
C ASP A 334 -65.40 -63.24 -12.60
N LYS A 335 -66.04 -63.15 -13.76
CA LYS A 335 -65.40 -62.68 -15.01
C LYS A 335 -64.85 -61.27 -14.87
N GLY A 336 -65.49 -60.43 -14.05
CA GLY A 336 -65.04 -59.07 -13.76
C GLY A 336 -63.74 -59.00 -12.96
N LEU A 337 -63.50 -59.93 -12.03
CA LEU A 337 -62.24 -59.99 -11.26
C LEU A 337 -61.06 -60.46 -12.12
N PHE A 338 -61.32 -61.33 -13.09
CA PHE A 338 -60.32 -61.82 -14.02
C PHE A 338 -59.92 -60.76 -15.05
N GLU A 339 -60.88 -60.03 -15.64
CA GLU A 339 -60.60 -58.88 -16.52
C GLU A 339 -59.87 -57.75 -15.76
N LEU A 340 -60.26 -57.49 -14.50
CA LEU A 340 -59.57 -56.53 -13.63
C LEU A 340 -58.11 -56.98 -13.37
N ALA A 341 -57.86 -58.27 -13.15
CA ALA A 341 -56.52 -58.80 -12.97
C ALA A 341 -55.64 -58.65 -14.22
N ILE A 342 -56.21 -58.82 -15.42
CA ILE A 342 -55.51 -58.59 -16.69
C ILE A 342 -55.17 -57.09 -16.87
N GLN A 343 -56.12 -56.19 -16.61
CA GLN A 343 -55.87 -54.74 -16.68
C GLN A 343 -54.83 -54.27 -15.66
N LEU A 344 -54.87 -54.80 -14.43
CA LEU A 344 -53.88 -54.48 -13.40
C LEU A 344 -52.48 -55.04 -13.75
N ARG A 345 -52.43 -56.17 -14.45
CA ARG A 345 -51.17 -56.73 -14.97
C ARG A 345 -50.56 -55.85 -16.06
N GLU A 346 -51.36 -55.33 -16.99
CA GLU A 346 -50.87 -54.40 -18.02
C GLU A 346 -50.31 -53.13 -17.38
N LYS A 347 -51.07 -52.51 -16.46
CA LYS A 347 -50.62 -51.32 -15.70
C LYS A 347 -49.34 -51.58 -14.90
N ARG A 348 -49.21 -52.78 -14.31
CA ARG A 348 -47.99 -53.19 -13.61
C ARG A 348 -46.80 -53.29 -14.56
N LEU A 349 -46.98 -53.89 -15.74
CA LEU A 349 -45.92 -54.00 -16.73
C LEU A 349 -45.48 -52.63 -17.26
N ASP A 350 -46.42 -51.68 -17.42
CA ASP A 350 -46.10 -50.30 -17.81
C ASP A 350 -45.26 -49.58 -16.73
N ILE A 351 -45.61 -49.78 -15.45
CA ILE A 351 -44.83 -49.24 -14.32
C ILE A 351 -43.46 -49.92 -14.20
N GLU A 352 -43.37 -51.24 -14.41
CA GLU A 352 -42.11 -51.97 -14.37
C GLU A 352 -41.17 -51.54 -15.51
N GLU A 353 -41.70 -51.29 -16.71
CA GLU A 353 -40.96 -50.73 -17.85
C GLU A 353 -40.46 -49.32 -17.54
N ALA A 354 -41.34 -48.43 -17.05
CA ALA A 354 -40.97 -47.08 -16.63
C ALA A 354 -39.92 -47.09 -15.50
N LEU A 355 -40.01 -48.01 -14.54
CA LEU A 355 -39.01 -48.19 -13.49
C LEU A 355 -37.64 -48.62 -14.03
N VAL A 356 -37.61 -49.50 -15.03
CA VAL A 356 -36.36 -49.93 -15.66
C VAL A 356 -35.75 -48.79 -16.49
N GLU A 357 -36.57 -48.02 -17.21
CA GLU A 357 -36.13 -46.85 -17.97
C GLU A 357 -35.58 -45.76 -17.04
N GLU A 358 -36.27 -45.40 -15.96
CA GLU A 358 -35.79 -44.41 -14.99
C GLU A 358 -34.56 -44.89 -14.18
N LYS A 359 -34.43 -46.19 -13.93
CA LYS A 359 -33.17 -46.71 -13.33
C LYS A 359 -31.99 -46.54 -14.28
N LYS A 360 -32.19 -46.73 -15.59
CA LYS A 360 -31.16 -46.53 -16.60
C LYS A 360 -30.77 -45.04 -16.74
N THR A 361 -31.73 -44.11 -16.70
CA THR A 361 -31.44 -42.67 -16.73
C THR A 361 -30.61 -42.26 -15.52
N VAL A 362 -30.97 -42.72 -14.32
CA VAL A 362 -30.21 -42.50 -13.08
C VAL A 362 -28.79 -43.07 -13.17
N ASP A 363 -28.60 -44.27 -13.72
CA ASP A 363 -27.26 -44.84 -13.85
C ASP A 363 -26.39 -44.13 -14.89
N ASN A 364 -26.99 -43.58 -15.95
CA ASN A 364 -26.28 -42.72 -16.92
C ASN A 364 -25.86 -41.38 -16.27
N LEU A 365 -26.78 -40.72 -15.56
CA LEU A 365 -26.49 -39.48 -14.83
C LEU A 365 -25.41 -39.69 -13.75
N LYS A 366 -25.36 -40.86 -13.09
CA LYS A 366 -24.24 -41.21 -12.18
C LYS A 366 -22.90 -41.26 -12.89
N LYS A 367 -22.84 -41.88 -14.07
CA LYS A 367 -21.59 -41.94 -14.87
C LYS A 367 -21.14 -40.53 -15.25
N GLU A 368 -22.05 -39.68 -15.70
CA GLU A 368 -21.77 -38.29 -16.02
C GLU A 368 -21.26 -37.52 -14.79
N TYR A 369 -21.92 -37.68 -13.65
CA TYR A 369 -21.48 -37.12 -12.37
C TYR A 369 -20.05 -37.55 -12.00
N ASP A 370 -19.72 -38.84 -12.11
CA ASP A 370 -18.38 -39.35 -11.77
C ASP A 370 -17.30 -38.78 -12.70
N THR A 371 -17.60 -38.62 -13.98
CA THR A 371 -16.66 -37.99 -14.93
C THR A 371 -16.46 -36.50 -14.64
N LEU A 372 -17.53 -35.76 -14.35
CA LEU A 372 -17.45 -34.33 -14.02
C LEU A 372 -16.79 -34.10 -12.67
N SER A 373 -17.04 -34.95 -11.69
CA SER A 373 -16.39 -34.92 -10.37
C SER A 373 -14.87 -35.08 -10.47
N LYS A 374 -14.38 -35.97 -11.34
CA LYS A 374 -12.95 -36.08 -11.64
C LYS A 374 -12.40 -34.80 -12.31
N LYS A 375 -13.13 -34.23 -13.27
CA LYS A 375 -12.75 -32.97 -13.92
C LYS A 375 -12.68 -31.79 -12.94
N VAL A 376 -13.64 -31.67 -12.02
CA VAL A 376 -13.63 -30.62 -10.97
C VAL A 376 -12.40 -30.74 -10.10
N LYS A 377 -11.99 -31.95 -9.70
CA LYS A 377 -10.75 -32.12 -8.93
C LYS A 377 -9.51 -31.64 -9.69
N ILE A 378 -9.44 -31.89 -11.00
CA ILE A 378 -8.34 -31.43 -11.85
C ILE A 378 -8.36 -29.90 -11.97
N VAL A 379 -9.53 -29.30 -12.21
CA VAL A 379 -9.69 -27.83 -12.30
C VAL A 379 -9.32 -27.18 -10.96
N ALA A 380 -9.75 -27.72 -9.83
CA ALA A 380 -9.38 -27.23 -8.49
C ALA A 380 -7.87 -27.34 -8.24
N MET A 381 -7.22 -28.42 -8.68
CA MET A 381 -5.75 -28.52 -8.62
C MET A 381 -5.05 -27.48 -9.49
N ASN A 382 -5.58 -27.22 -10.69
CA ASN A 382 -5.04 -26.19 -11.59
C ASN A 382 -5.23 -24.79 -11.02
N LEU A 383 -6.37 -24.53 -10.36
CA LEU A 383 -6.64 -23.27 -9.67
C LEU A 383 -5.64 -23.06 -8.53
N ASN A 384 -5.50 -24.03 -7.63
CA ASN A 384 -4.52 -23.96 -6.54
C ASN A 384 -3.09 -23.70 -7.07
N ALA A 385 -2.70 -24.37 -8.17
CA ALA A 385 -1.40 -24.14 -8.78
C ALA A 385 -1.25 -22.73 -9.38
N ALA A 386 -2.32 -22.14 -9.93
CA ALA A 386 -2.33 -20.77 -10.43
C ALA A 386 -2.28 -19.75 -9.29
N GLU A 387 -3.00 -20.00 -8.18
CA GLU A 387 -2.96 -19.17 -6.97
C GLU A 387 -1.58 -19.20 -6.32
N GLU A 388 -0.97 -20.38 -6.15
CA GLU A 388 0.38 -20.53 -5.60
C GLU A 388 1.43 -19.79 -6.44
N ALA A 389 1.29 -19.80 -7.77
CA ALA A 389 2.16 -19.07 -8.68
C ALA A 389 1.99 -17.54 -8.53
N LEU A 390 0.75 -17.06 -8.39
CA LEU A 390 0.47 -15.65 -8.13
C LEU A 390 1.04 -15.22 -6.77
N GLU A 391 0.83 -16.00 -5.72
CA GLU A 391 1.39 -15.73 -4.39
C GLU A 391 2.92 -15.73 -4.39
N ALA A 392 3.55 -16.65 -5.14
CA ALA A 392 5.00 -16.67 -5.29
C ALA A 392 5.52 -15.39 -5.94
N TYR A 393 4.83 -14.91 -6.97
CA TYR A 393 5.17 -13.67 -7.64
C TYR A 393 4.95 -12.44 -6.74
N GLN A 394 3.87 -12.42 -5.96
CA GLN A 394 3.62 -11.38 -4.96
C GLN A 394 4.67 -11.38 -3.84
N ARG A 395 5.14 -12.55 -3.40
CA ARG A 395 6.24 -12.68 -2.44
C ARG A 395 7.54 -12.11 -3.00
N GLU A 396 7.85 -12.39 -4.27
CA GLU A 396 9.03 -11.82 -4.95
C GLU A 396 8.93 -10.29 -5.04
N LYS A 397 7.76 -9.76 -5.44
CA LYS A 397 7.48 -8.32 -5.44
C LYS A 397 7.72 -7.69 -4.07
N GLN A 398 7.21 -8.32 -3.00
CA GLN A 398 7.41 -7.83 -1.64
C GLN A 398 8.89 -7.87 -1.23
N GLN A 399 9.62 -8.92 -1.61
CA GLN A 399 11.05 -9.02 -1.35
C GLN A 399 11.81 -7.89 -2.02
N GLN A 400 11.56 -7.62 -3.30
CA GLN A 400 12.21 -6.53 -4.03
C GLN A 400 11.83 -5.14 -3.49
N LEU A 401 10.59 -4.94 -3.04
CA LEU A 401 10.19 -3.70 -2.36
C LEU A 401 10.93 -3.52 -1.03
N ASN A 402 11.14 -4.60 -0.27
CA ASN A 402 11.86 -4.55 1.01
C ASN A 402 13.36 -4.26 0.85
N GLU A 403 13.93 -4.50 -0.34
CA GLU A 403 15.32 -4.16 -0.67
C GLU A 403 15.50 -2.65 -0.95
N LEU A 404 14.41 -1.90 -1.13
CA LEU A 404 14.49 -0.46 -1.37
C LEU A 404 14.99 0.28 -0.13
N LEU A 405 16.05 1.07 -0.33
CA LEU A 405 16.68 1.82 0.74
C LEU A 405 15.86 3.06 1.08
N VAL A 406 15.47 3.16 2.35
CA VAL A 406 14.78 4.32 2.91
C VAL A 406 15.76 5.16 3.72
N VAL A 407 15.83 6.46 3.43
CA VAL A 407 16.67 7.38 4.19
C VAL A 407 15.91 7.94 5.39
N LEU A 408 16.46 7.76 6.59
CA LEU A 408 15.88 8.25 7.84
C LEU A 408 16.80 9.29 8.50
N PRO A 409 16.35 10.54 8.69
CA PRO A 409 17.11 11.54 9.41
C PRO A 409 16.96 11.32 10.91
N LEU A 410 18.05 10.98 11.58
CA LEU A 410 18.10 10.84 13.02
C LEU A 410 18.82 12.02 13.65
N LYS A 411 18.27 12.53 14.75
CA LYS A 411 18.98 13.47 15.62
C LYS A 411 19.93 12.66 16.52
N LEU A 412 21.06 13.25 16.90
CA LEU A 412 22.06 12.57 17.73
C LEU A 412 21.47 12.00 19.04
N HIS A 413 20.53 12.70 19.68
CA HIS A 413 19.88 12.22 20.91
C HIS A 413 18.89 11.05 20.69
N GLN A 414 18.53 10.73 19.45
CA GLN A 414 17.67 9.58 19.13
C GLN A 414 18.49 8.30 18.96
N ILE A 415 19.82 8.39 18.94
CA ILE A 415 20.70 7.24 18.79
C ILE A 415 21.04 6.73 20.18
N GLU A 416 20.36 5.66 20.59
CA GLU A 416 20.63 4.96 21.87
C GLU A 416 21.75 3.92 21.75
N TYR A 417 22.18 3.61 20.52
CA TYR A 417 23.28 2.70 20.25
C TYR A 417 24.62 3.38 20.50
N MET A 418 25.26 3.03 21.62
CA MET A 418 26.61 3.49 21.98
C MET A 418 27.55 2.30 22.12
N GLN A 419 28.72 2.37 21.48
CA GLN A 419 29.78 1.39 21.64
C GLN A 419 30.95 2.08 22.35
N SER A 420 31.34 1.57 23.52
CA SER A 420 32.42 2.15 24.34
C SER A 420 32.23 3.63 24.72
N GLY A 421 30.98 4.10 24.85
CA GLY A 421 30.67 5.48 25.27
C GLY A 421 30.69 6.52 24.14
N GLU A 422 30.94 6.11 22.89
CA GLU A 422 30.86 6.97 21.71
C GLU A 422 29.81 6.45 20.72
N ILE A 423 29.29 7.35 19.87
CA ILE A 423 28.39 6.98 18.77
C ILE A 423 29.26 6.45 17.62
N PRO A 424 29.09 5.20 17.19
CA PRO A 424 29.88 4.63 16.11
C PRO A 424 29.70 5.39 14.79
N HIS A 425 30.77 5.50 14.01
CA HIS A 425 30.73 6.13 12.68
C HIS A 425 29.91 5.32 11.67
N ASP A 426 29.76 4.02 11.89
CA ASP A 426 28.93 3.15 11.07
C ASP A 426 27.77 2.57 11.90
N LEU A 427 26.56 2.75 11.37
CA LEU A 427 25.30 2.29 11.95
C LEU A 427 24.66 1.18 11.11
N SER A 428 25.38 0.64 10.12
CA SER A 428 24.89 -0.41 9.20
C SER A 428 24.35 -1.66 9.92
N GLY A 429 24.95 -2.04 11.06
CA GLY A 429 24.51 -3.17 11.89
C GLY A 429 23.39 -2.85 12.88
N THR A 430 22.85 -1.62 12.89
CA THR A 430 21.86 -1.18 13.87
C THR A 430 20.43 -1.30 13.34
N LEU A 431 19.49 -1.60 14.24
CA LEU A 431 18.07 -1.69 13.94
C LEU A 431 17.35 -0.42 14.39
N VAL A 432 16.51 0.13 13.53
CA VAL A 432 15.68 1.29 13.84
C VAL A 432 14.28 0.81 14.24
N PHE A 433 13.85 1.17 15.45
CA PHE A 433 12.51 0.87 15.95
C PHE A 433 11.77 2.15 16.31
N SER A 434 10.45 2.14 16.14
CA SER A 434 9.60 3.15 16.75
C SER A 434 9.50 2.87 18.26
N ASN A 435 9.45 3.92 19.08
CA ASN A 435 9.26 3.78 20.54
C ASN A 435 8.00 2.96 20.86
N GLN A 436 6.96 3.06 20.02
CA GLN A 436 5.74 2.27 20.19
C GLN A 436 5.96 0.79 19.89
N SER A 437 6.72 0.46 18.84
CA SER A 437 7.00 -0.93 18.49
C SER A 437 7.93 -1.58 19.51
N LEU A 438 8.90 -0.83 20.04
CA LEU A 438 9.75 -1.28 21.14
C LEU A 438 8.94 -1.58 22.41
N GLY A 439 8.03 -0.67 22.80
CA GLY A 439 7.17 -0.88 23.96
C GLY A 439 6.25 -2.09 23.80
N ARG A 440 5.67 -2.30 22.60
CA ARG A 440 4.87 -3.50 22.28
C ARG A 440 5.70 -4.78 22.36
N LEU A 441 6.94 -4.75 21.85
CA LEU A 441 7.83 -5.90 21.87
C LEU A 441 8.21 -6.27 23.30
N GLN A 442 8.55 -5.28 24.13
CA GLN A 442 8.83 -5.48 25.56
C GLN A 442 7.61 -6.07 26.29
N ALA A 443 6.42 -5.53 26.05
CA ALA A 443 5.19 -6.07 26.62
C ALA A 443 4.94 -7.52 26.16
N ARG A 444 5.18 -7.82 24.89
CA ARG A 444 5.02 -9.17 24.34
C ARG A 444 6.04 -10.16 24.91
N ILE A 445 7.28 -9.74 25.17
CA ILE A 445 8.29 -10.57 25.83
C ILE A 445 7.82 -10.97 27.23
N ILE A 446 7.24 -10.05 27.99
CA ILE A 446 6.69 -10.34 29.32
C ILE A 446 5.55 -11.37 29.21
N GLN A 447 4.60 -11.15 28.29
CA GLN A 447 3.50 -12.09 28.04
C GLN A 447 4.02 -13.49 27.66
N LEU A 448 4.99 -13.58 26.76
CA LEU A 448 5.59 -14.86 26.35
C LEU A 448 6.29 -15.56 27.51
N HIS A 449 6.93 -14.80 28.40
CA HIS A 449 7.57 -15.37 29.60
C HIS A 449 6.53 -15.96 30.56
N GLU A 450 5.39 -15.27 30.74
CA GLU A 450 4.26 -15.77 31.53
C GLU A 450 3.60 -17.00 30.88
N GLU A 451 3.35 -16.96 29.57
CA GLU A 451 2.81 -18.08 28.79
C GLU A 451 3.72 -19.31 28.89
N ASN A 452 5.04 -19.13 28.71
CA ASN A 452 6.03 -20.21 28.82
C ASN A 452 6.07 -20.77 30.24
N SER A 453 6.04 -19.90 31.27
CA SER A 453 5.97 -20.33 32.67
C SER A 453 4.70 -21.14 32.95
N ARG A 454 3.55 -20.74 32.40
CA ARG A 454 2.27 -21.46 32.51
C ARG A 454 2.34 -22.83 31.82
N GLN A 455 2.86 -22.87 30.59
CA GLN A 455 3.05 -24.12 29.84
C GLN A 455 4.02 -25.07 30.55
N GLN A 456 5.09 -24.56 31.16
CA GLN A 456 6.01 -25.38 31.94
C GLN A 456 5.35 -26.00 33.17
N LYS A 457 4.48 -25.27 33.88
CA LYS A 457 3.69 -25.81 35.00
C LYS A 457 2.76 -26.92 34.54
N LEU A 458 1.98 -26.69 33.48
CA LEU A 458 1.09 -27.70 32.89
C LEU A 458 1.87 -28.94 32.43
N ASN A 459 3.03 -28.75 31.79
CA ASN A 459 3.89 -29.85 31.38
C ASN A 459 4.43 -30.65 32.57
N LYS A 460 4.76 -30.01 33.69
CA LYS A 460 5.14 -30.70 34.93
C LYS A 460 3.98 -31.53 35.48
N GLU A 461 2.79 -30.95 35.59
CA GLU A 461 1.57 -31.65 36.05
C GLU A 461 1.21 -32.84 35.16
N CYS A 462 1.24 -32.68 33.83
CA CYS A 462 1.03 -33.77 32.89
C CYS A 462 2.06 -34.90 33.04
N ARG A 463 3.34 -34.55 33.26
CA ARG A 463 4.40 -35.55 33.53
C ARG A 463 4.15 -36.30 34.83
N GLU A 464 3.71 -35.62 35.89
CA GLU A 464 3.35 -36.25 37.15
C GLU A 464 2.12 -37.15 37.03
N ARG A 465 1.08 -36.68 36.33
CA ARG A 465 -0.13 -37.48 36.03
C ARG A 465 0.22 -38.73 35.23
N ARG A 466 1.08 -38.61 34.22
CA ARG A 466 1.59 -39.76 33.46
C ARG A 466 2.34 -40.75 34.35
N LYS A 467 3.21 -40.28 35.26
CA LYS A 467 3.90 -41.15 36.23
C LYS A 467 2.91 -41.88 37.13
N ARG A 468 1.86 -41.20 37.60
CA ARG A 468 0.80 -41.79 38.44
C ARG A 468 0.04 -42.87 37.69
N LEU A 469 -0.46 -42.58 36.49
CA LEU A 469 -1.19 -43.53 35.65
C LEU A 469 -0.34 -44.77 35.31
N ILE A 470 0.98 -44.61 35.11
CA ILE A 470 1.88 -45.75 34.90
C ILE A 470 1.99 -46.64 36.16
N ARG A 471 2.04 -46.04 37.36
CA ARG A 471 2.04 -46.81 38.62
C ARG A 471 0.72 -47.55 38.81
N GLU A 472 -0.40 -46.85 38.65
CA GLU A 472 -1.75 -47.43 38.74
C GLU A 472 -1.92 -48.58 37.72
N LYS A 473 -1.48 -48.40 36.47
CA LYS A 473 -1.48 -49.47 35.46
C LYS A 473 -0.66 -50.69 35.92
N ARG A 474 0.51 -50.48 36.54
CA ARG A 474 1.35 -51.59 37.06
C ARG A 474 0.69 -52.29 38.25
N GLU A 475 0.03 -51.54 39.12
CA GLU A 475 -0.73 -52.08 40.26
C GLU A 475 -1.94 -52.88 39.79
N MET A 476 -2.71 -52.34 38.85
CA MET A 476 -3.84 -53.04 38.22
C MET A 476 -3.41 -54.32 37.51
N VAL A 477 -2.27 -54.32 36.81
CA VAL A 477 -1.72 -55.55 36.21
C VAL A 477 -1.33 -56.58 37.28
N LYS A 478 -0.84 -56.13 38.45
CA LYS A 478 -0.52 -57.02 39.57
C LYS A 478 -1.77 -57.59 40.22
N THR A 479 -2.81 -56.78 40.47
CA THR A 479 -4.08 -57.25 41.04
C THR A 479 -4.79 -58.22 40.10
N ILE A 480 -4.84 -57.91 38.80
CA ILE A 480 -5.33 -58.82 37.77
C ILE A 480 -4.55 -60.14 37.82
N ARG A 481 -3.21 -60.09 37.81
CA ARG A 481 -2.40 -61.31 37.92
C ARG A 481 -2.66 -62.08 39.21
N SER A 482 -2.84 -61.42 40.36
CA SER A 482 -3.16 -62.11 41.61
C SER A 482 -4.57 -62.70 41.65
N GLU A 483 -5.56 -62.06 41.01
CA GLU A 483 -6.92 -62.58 40.89
C GLU A 483 -6.97 -63.81 39.97
N TYR A 484 -6.20 -63.81 38.88
CA TYR A 484 -6.08 -64.97 37.98
C TYR A 484 -5.18 -66.09 38.54
N LEU A 485 -4.25 -65.78 39.46
CA LEU A 485 -3.43 -66.78 40.17
C LEU A 485 -4.00 -67.21 41.52
N SER A 486 -5.10 -66.62 41.99
CA SER A 486 -5.83 -67.14 43.15
C SER A 486 -6.56 -68.40 42.68
N PRO A 487 -6.16 -69.61 43.13
CA PRO A 487 -6.88 -70.82 42.76
C PRO A 487 -8.32 -70.64 43.23
N ARG A 488 -9.29 -70.93 42.36
CA ARG A 488 -10.63 -71.34 42.80
C ARG A 488 -10.42 -72.44 43.84
N ILE A 489 -10.43 -72.07 45.11
CA ILE A 489 -10.59 -73.03 46.20
C ILE A 489 -12.00 -73.58 46.00
N MET A 490 -12.03 -74.91 45.84
CA MET A 490 -13.22 -75.76 45.71
C MET A 490 -14.31 -75.45 46.73
#